data_AF-A0A430C913-F1
#
_entry.id   AF-A0A430C913-F1
#
_cell.length_a   1.000
_cell.length_b   1.000
_cell.length_c   1.000
_cell.angle_alpha   90.00
_cell.angle_beta   90.00
_cell.angle_gamma   90.00
#
_symmetry.space_group_name_H-M   'P 1'
#
loop_
_entity.id
_entity.type
_entity.pdbx_description
1 polymer ?
#
loop_
_entity_poly.entity_id
_entity_poly.type
_entity_poly.pdbx_seq_one_letter_code
_entity_poly.pdbx_strand_id
1 'polypeptide(L)'
;MAGPDIITLGCRLNIAESEAIREMAGAQDDLIVVNSCAVTAEAVRQTRQAIRRARRDRPDARILVTGCAAQTEPQTFAAMAEVDGVIGNREKLEAAAFAPVADKVNVSDIMAVRDTAPHMASAFAEHARAFLEVQNGCDHRCTFCIIPYGRGNSRSVPAGAVIDKAKQLVDAGYGEIVLTGVDVTSYGPDLPGSPSLGQLVERLLRHVPDLPRLRLSSIDSVEIDERLFDLIAHEPRMMPHLHLSLQAGDDMILKRMKRRHARADAMRIVERVKAARPDISIGADIIAGFPTEDDAMFANSLALIADCDIVHGHIFPYSPRTGTPAARMPQLDRATIKARAALLRDACTAQRDAWLARLVGTRQSVLVERNGLSGHAENFAPVRFTTPQPPSTIVAARISGLENGALIAQEAQ
;
A
#
# COMPACT_ATOMS: atom_id res chain seq x y z
N MET A 1 6.96 19.82 -16.68
CA MET A 1 5.62 20.29 -17.06
C MET A 1 5.27 21.43 -16.12
N ALA A 2 4.60 22.46 -16.63
CA ALA A 2 3.93 23.45 -15.79
C ALA A 2 2.76 22.76 -15.05
N GLY A 3 2.58 23.05 -13.77
CA GLY A 3 1.59 22.43 -12.88
C GLY A 3 2.07 22.36 -11.43
N PRO A 4 1.18 21.93 -10.52
CA PRO A 4 1.46 21.91 -9.08
C PRO A 4 2.56 20.92 -8.73
N ASP A 5 3.34 21.25 -7.71
CA ASP A 5 4.24 20.30 -7.07
C ASP A 5 3.45 19.43 -6.09
N ILE A 6 3.52 18.11 -6.24
CA ILE A 6 2.77 17.16 -5.40
C ILE A 6 3.75 16.37 -4.55
N ILE A 7 3.73 16.62 -3.25
CA ILE A 7 4.56 15.91 -2.29
C ILE A 7 3.72 14.79 -1.68
N THR A 8 3.99 13.56 -2.11
CA THR A 8 3.23 12.38 -1.69
C THR A 8 3.91 11.63 -0.56
N LEU A 9 3.22 11.45 0.56
CA LEU A 9 3.70 10.70 1.71
C LEU A 9 2.82 9.47 1.95
N GLY A 10 3.39 8.40 2.48
CA GLY A 10 2.63 7.25 2.97
C GLY A 10 2.48 6.11 1.98
N CYS A 11 1.23 5.74 1.69
CA CYS A 11 0.90 4.45 1.06
C CYS A 11 0.68 4.54 -0.45
N ARG A 12 0.60 3.36 -1.09
CA ARG A 12 0.31 3.18 -2.53
C ARG A 12 -0.99 3.87 -2.96
N LEU A 13 -1.97 3.97 -2.06
CA LEU A 13 -3.20 4.69 -2.31
C LEU A 13 -2.99 6.21 -2.44
N ASN A 14 -2.15 6.81 -1.58
CA ASN A 14 -1.77 8.22 -1.73
C ASN A 14 -1.02 8.46 -3.05
N ILE A 15 -0.20 7.49 -3.50
CA ILE A 15 0.49 7.55 -4.80
C ILE A 15 -0.52 7.53 -5.95
N ALA A 16 -1.48 6.61 -5.94
CA ALA A 16 -2.55 6.57 -6.95
C ALA A 16 -3.29 7.92 -7.00
N GLU A 17 -3.78 8.41 -5.85
CA GLU A 17 -4.53 9.66 -5.73
C GLU A 17 -3.75 10.91 -6.16
N SER A 18 -2.40 10.85 -6.23
CA SER A 18 -1.58 12.03 -6.56
C SER A 18 -1.78 12.53 -7.99
N GLU A 19 -2.06 11.64 -8.94
CA GLU A 19 -2.45 12.07 -10.29
C GLU A 19 -3.84 12.70 -10.33
N ALA A 20 -4.81 12.16 -9.59
CA ALA A 20 -6.12 12.79 -9.48
C ALA A 20 -6.02 14.20 -8.87
N ILE A 21 -5.18 14.37 -7.84
CA ILE A 21 -4.90 15.69 -7.26
C ILE A 21 -4.30 16.63 -8.31
N ARG A 22 -3.33 16.15 -9.10
CA ARG A 22 -2.70 16.95 -10.17
C ARG A 22 -3.72 17.38 -11.22
N GLU A 23 -4.58 16.47 -11.65
CA GLU A 23 -5.66 16.76 -12.61
C GLU A 23 -6.65 17.80 -12.05
N MET A 24 -7.12 17.62 -10.82
CA MET A 24 -8.08 18.53 -10.18
C MET A 24 -7.49 19.92 -9.92
N ALA A 25 -6.22 19.99 -9.51
CA ALA A 25 -5.54 21.26 -9.27
C ALA A 25 -5.27 22.06 -10.55
N GLY A 26 -5.22 21.41 -11.72
CA GLY A 26 -4.95 22.05 -12.99
C GLY A 26 -3.50 22.56 -13.11
N ALA A 27 -3.25 23.47 -14.06
CA ALA A 27 -1.91 23.98 -14.37
C ALA A 27 -1.46 25.13 -13.41
N GLN A 28 -1.49 24.91 -12.10
CA GLN A 28 -1.07 25.89 -11.09
C GLN A 28 0.41 25.72 -10.72
N ASP A 29 1.31 26.50 -11.34
CA ASP A 29 2.76 26.41 -11.10
C ASP A 29 3.21 26.88 -9.70
N ASP A 30 2.44 27.77 -9.08
CA ASP A 30 2.68 28.37 -7.77
C ASP A 30 2.01 27.60 -6.62
N LEU A 31 1.56 26.36 -6.88
CA LEU A 31 0.89 25.52 -5.90
C LEU A 31 1.75 24.30 -5.52
N ILE A 32 1.84 24.05 -4.22
CA ILE A 32 2.37 22.81 -3.64
C ILE A 32 1.25 22.12 -2.88
N VAL A 33 1.00 20.85 -3.19
CA VAL A 33 0.04 20.01 -2.47
C VAL A 33 0.78 18.91 -1.72
N VAL A 34 0.66 18.89 -0.40
CA VAL A 34 1.24 17.83 0.44
C VAL A 34 0.16 16.80 0.77
N ASN A 35 0.25 15.61 0.17
CA ASN A 35 -0.67 14.50 0.44
C ASN A 35 -0.17 13.66 1.62
N SER A 36 -0.75 13.92 2.80
CA SER A 36 -0.27 13.43 4.10
C SER A 36 -0.72 12.00 4.46
N CYS A 37 0.06 11.37 5.35
CA CYS A 37 -0.21 10.05 5.89
C CYS A 37 -0.39 10.10 7.43
N ALA A 38 -1.37 9.36 7.95
CA ALA A 38 -1.72 9.31 9.37
C ALA A 38 -1.39 7.97 10.07
N VAL A 39 -0.87 6.98 9.33
CA VAL A 39 -0.71 5.59 9.82
C VAL A 39 0.13 5.54 11.09
N THR A 40 1.20 6.32 11.16
CA THR A 40 2.08 6.40 12.34
C THR A 40 2.34 7.86 12.73
N ALA A 41 2.74 8.10 13.98
CA ALA A 41 3.22 9.41 14.40
C ALA A 41 4.46 9.87 13.60
N GLU A 42 5.28 8.92 13.17
CA GLU A 42 6.44 9.19 12.31
C GLU A 42 6.02 9.73 10.93
N ALA A 43 5.01 9.13 10.30
CA ALA A 43 4.50 9.61 9.02
C ALA A 43 3.94 11.05 9.12
N VAL A 44 3.27 11.38 10.23
CA VAL A 44 2.81 12.75 10.50
C VAL A 44 4.00 13.70 10.70
N ARG A 45 5.06 13.26 11.40
CA ARG A 45 6.29 14.03 11.59
C ARG A 45 6.96 14.33 10.24
N GLN A 46 7.10 13.33 9.38
CA GLN A 46 7.65 13.47 8.02
C GLN A 46 6.84 14.44 7.18
N THR A 47 5.51 14.37 7.25
CA THR A 47 4.61 15.32 6.58
C THR A 47 4.93 16.77 6.99
N ARG A 48 5.05 17.03 8.30
CA ARG A 48 5.39 18.38 8.80
C ARG A 48 6.79 18.84 8.40
N GLN A 49 7.75 17.92 8.32
CA GLN A 49 9.10 18.24 7.84
C GLN A 49 9.07 18.61 6.35
N ALA A 50 8.33 17.85 5.54
CA ALA A 50 8.14 18.13 4.12
C ALA A 50 7.50 19.50 3.88
N ILE A 51 6.45 19.86 4.65
CA ILE A 51 5.82 21.20 4.57
C ILE A 51 6.83 22.33 4.83
N ARG A 52 7.63 22.21 5.90
CA ARG A 52 8.65 23.23 6.23
C ARG A 52 9.74 23.35 5.18
N ARG A 53 10.14 22.22 4.62
CA ARG A 53 11.11 22.19 3.52
C ARG A 53 10.51 22.85 2.28
N ALA A 54 9.29 22.49 1.88
CA ALA A 54 8.60 23.07 0.74
C ALA A 54 8.50 24.60 0.83
N ARG A 55 8.12 25.14 2.00
CA ARG A 55 8.08 26.60 2.22
C ARG A 55 9.46 27.25 2.10
N ARG A 56 10.51 26.60 2.60
CA ARG A 56 11.88 27.11 2.49
C ARG A 56 12.36 27.14 1.04
N ASP A 57 12.07 26.08 0.31
CA ASP A 57 12.53 25.88 -1.07
C ASP A 57 11.72 26.76 -2.04
N ARG A 58 10.43 27.03 -1.75
CA ARG A 58 9.55 27.93 -2.51
C ARG A 58 8.74 28.86 -1.60
N PRO A 59 9.32 30.01 -1.17
CA PRO A 59 8.70 30.92 -0.21
C PRO A 59 7.35 31.50 -0.64
N ASP A 60 7.16 31.75 -1.93
CA ASP A 60 5.96 32.41 -2.47
C ASP A 60 4.88 31.44 -2.94
N ALA A 61 5.17 30.13 -2.99
CA ALA A 61 4.20 29.14 -3.44
C ALA A 61 3.11 28.94 -2.39
N ARG A 62 1.85 28.77 -2.83
CA ARG A 62 0.76 28.35 -1.95
C ARG A 62 0.95 26.90 -1.54
N ILE A 63 0.84 26.60 -0.25
CA ILE A 63 0.97 25.24 0.29
C ILE A 63 -0.38 24.78 0.82
N LEU A 64 -0.97 23.81 0.13
CA LEU A 64 -2.15 23.08 0.57
C LEU A 64 -1.77 21.73 1.16
N VAL A 65 -2.40 21.35 2.26
CA VAL A 65 -2.19 20.04 2.90
C VAL A 65 -3.47 19.22 2.81
N THR A 66 -3.37 18.00 2.29
CA THR A 66 -4.49 17.05 2.21
C THR A 66 -4.05 15.67 2.70
N GLY A 67 -4.87 14.63 2.51
CA GLY A 67 -4.54 13.26 2.91
C GLY A 67 -5.09 12.88 4.29
N CYS A 68 -4.71 11.69 4.76
CA CYS A 68 -5.30 11.11 5.98
C CYS A 68 -5.01 11.93 7.24
N ALA A 69 -3.82 12.54 7.34
CA ALA A 69 -3.47 13.31 8.54
C ALA A 69 -4.20 14.66 8.53
N ALA A 70 -4.29 15.33 7.37
CA ALA A 70 -5.07 16.54 7.20
C ALA A 70 -6.56 16.32 7.52
N GLN A 71 -7.12 15.18 7.15
CA GLN A 71 -8.51 14.83 7.46
C GLN A 71 -8.74 14.60 8.96
N THR A 72 -7.82 13.93 9.63
CA THR A 72 -7.99 13.52 11.04
C THR A 72 -7.58 14.59 12.04
N GLU A 73 -6.62 15.44 11.69
CA GLU A 73 -6.08 16.48 12.54
C GLU A 73 -5.97 17.83 11.79
N PRO A 74 -7.06 18.36 11.21
CA PRO A 74 -6.98 19.53 10.31
C PRO A 74 -6.40 20.77 10.98
N GLN A 75 -6.81 21.05 12.22
CA GLN A 75 -6.36 22.21 12.98
C GLN A 75 -4.86 22.19 13.25
N THR A 76 -4.29 21.00 13.38
CA THR A 76 -2.87 20.79 13.61
C THR A 76 -2.00 21.28 12.45
N PHE A 77 -2.50 21.16 11.21
CA PHE A 77 -1.84 21.65 10.01
C PHE A 77 -2.20 23.10 9.72
N ALA A 78 -3.44 23.51 9.96
CA ALA A 78 -3.86 24.91 9.80
C ALA A 78 -3.11 25.88 10.71
N ALA A 79 -2.70 25.43 11.89
CA ALA A 79 -1.88 26.19 12.83
C ALA A 79 -0.40 26.34 12.40
N MET A 80 0.05 25.64 11.35
CA MET A 80 1.40 25.81 10.81
C MET A 80 1.45 27.10 9.98
N ALA A 81 2.41 27.98 10.29
CA ALA A 81 2.58 29.24 9.57
C ALA A 81 2.88 29.04 8.09
N GLU A 82 3.49 27.90 7.74
CA GLU A 82 3.84 27.54 6.38
C GLU A 82 2.65 27.10 5.52
N VAL A 83 1.49 26.81 6.11
CA VAL A 83 0.32 26.23 5.44
C VAL A 83 -0.71 27.31 5.10
N ASP A 84 -1.11 27.36 3.84
CA ASP A 84 -2.10 28.31 3.31
C ASP A 84 -3.51 27.72 3.32
N GLY A 85 -3.64 26.40 3.28
CA GLY A 85 -4.94 25.73 3.38
C GLY A 85 -4.83 24.24 3.68
N VAL A 86 -5.89 23.70 4.28
CA VAL A 86 -6.06 22.29 4.60
C VAL A 86 -7.35 21.82 3.95
N ILE A 87 -7.24 20.84 3.03
CA ILE A 87 -8.39 20.29 2.31
C ILE A 87 -8.57 18.81 2.66
N GLY A 88 -9.81 18.39 2.87
CA GLY A 88 -10.14 17.03 3.24
C GLY A 88 -9.94 16.03 2.11
N ASN A 89 -10.03 14.75 2.45
CA ASN A 89 -9.81 13.65 1.50
C ASN A 89 -10.89 13.56 0.43
N ARG A 90 -12.08 14.11 0.69
CA ARG A 90 -13.15 14.23 -0.30
C ARG A 90 -12.92 15.46 -1.18
N GLU A 91 -12.64 16.60 -0.56
CA GLU A 91 -12.45 17.90 -1.21
C GLU A 91 -11.31 17.88 -2.23
N LYS A 92 -10.23 17.13 -2.00
CA LYS A 92 -9.10 17.03 -2.94
C LYS A 92 -9.48 16.50 -4.33
N LEU A 93 -10.67 15.89 -4.46
CA LEU A 93 -11.22 15.40 -5.72
C LEU A 93 -12.11 16.45 -6.42
N GLU A 94 -12.12 17.69 -5.94
CA GLU A 94 -12.86 18.80 -6.52
C GLU A 94 -11.92 19.91 -6.94
N ALA A 95 -11.98 20.33 -8.19
CA ALA A 95 -11.15 21.43 -8.71
C ALA A 95 -11.32 22.73 -7.89
N ALA A 96 -12.54 22.99 -7.39
CA ALA A 96 -12.84 24.17 -6.57
C ALA A 96 -12.06 24.21 -5.24
N ALA A 97 -11.63 23.05 -4.70
CA ALA A 97 -10.91 23.00 -3.44
C ALA A 97 -9.48 23.56 -3.53
N PHE A 98 -8.92 23.69 -4.73
CA PHE A 98 -7.57 24.22 -4.95
C PHE A 98 -7.57 25.75 -5.15
N ALA A 99 -8.74 26.36 -5.33
CA ALA A 99 -8.87 27.81 -5.42
C ALA A 99 -8.49 28.48 -4.08
N PRO A 100 -8.02 29.75 -4.10
CA PRO A 100 -7.84 30.52 -2.87
C PRO A 100 -9.17 30.64 -2.11
N VAL A 101 -9.15 30.31 -0.83
CA VAL A 101 -10.32 30.41 0.07
C VAL A 101 -9.99 31.29 1.27
N ALA A 102 -11.01 31.94 1.83
CA ALA A 102 -10.85 32.80 3.01
C ALA A 102 -10.55 31.98 4.28
N ASP A 103 -11.17 30.80 4.41
CA ASP A 103 -10.94 29.89 5.53
C ASP A 103 -9.82 28.91 5.21
N LYS A 104 -8.83 28.81 6.11
CA LYS A 104 -7.70 27.88 5.96
C LYS A 104 -8.10 26.41 6.05
N VAL A 105 -9.31 26.07 6.50
CA VAL A 105 -9.74 24.68 6.71
C VAL A 105 -11.01 24.40 5.94
N ASN A 106 -10.91 23.52 4.95
CA ASN A 106 -12.04 22.98 4.19
C ASN A 106 -12.02 21.44 4.29
N VAL A 107 -12.59 20.91 5.36
CA VAL A 107 -12.58 19.46 5.66
C VAL A 107 -13.98 19.04 6.06
N SER A 108 -14.66 18.26 5.21
CA SER A 108 -15.99 17.72 5.53
C SER A 108 -15.91 16.48 6.43
N ASP A 109 -17.06 16.06 6.95
CA ASP A 109 -17.17 14.76 7.62
C ASP A 109 -16.99 13.62 6.60
N ILE A 110 -15.84 12.94 6.68
CA ILE A 110 -15.51 11.81 5.80
C ILE A 110 -16.43 10.60 6.00
N MET A 111 -17.11 10.50 7.14
CA MET A 111 -18.04 9.40 7.43
C MET A 111 -19.37 9.54 6.68
N ALA A 112 -19.70 10.75 6.21
CA ALA A 112 -20.89 11.02 5.41
C ALA A 112 -20.72 10.71 3.91
N VAL A 113 -19.48 10.45 3.46
CA VAL A 113 -19.18 10.17 2.04
C VAL A 113 -19.69 8.78 1.66
N ARG A 114 -20.52 8.73 0.61
CA ARG A 114 -21.12 7.48 0.09
C ARG A 114 -20.54 7.03 -1.24
N ASP A 115 -20.12 7.97 -2.08
CA ASP A 115 -19.65 7.67 -3.43
C ASP A 115 -18.12 7.63 -3.50
N THR A 116 -17.57 6.67 -4.24
CA THR A 116 -16.24 6.82 -4.86
C THR A 116 -16.40 7.61 -6.15
N ALA A 117 -15.74 8.76 -6.28
CA ALA A 117 -15.76 9.51 -7.53
C ALA A 117 -15.28 8.61 -8.70
N PRO A 118 -15.94 8.62 -9.87
CA PRO A 118 -15.56 7.78 -11.01
C PRO A 118 -14.12 7.99 -11.51
N HIS A 119 -13.53 9.15 -11.22
CA HIS A 119 -12.15 9.53 -11.56
C HIS A 119 -11.08 8.83 -10.71
N MET A 120 -11.46 8.00 -9.74
CA MET A 120 -10.53 7.38 -8.77
C MET A 120 -9.60 6.33 -9.38
N ALA A 121 -9.83 5.93 -10.63
CA ALA A 121 -8.89 5.13 -11.38
C ALA A 121 -7.72 6.04 -11.82
N SER A 122 -6.88 6.41 -10.86
CA SER A 122 -5.72 7.27 -11.03
C SER A 122 -4.46 6.42 -10.93
N ALA A 123 -3.48 6.68 -11.78
CA ALA A 123 -2.27 5.88 -11.87
C ALA A 123 -1.06 6.79 -11.98
N PHE A 124 -0.04 6.51 -11.17
CA PHE A 124 1.11 7.40 -11.05
C PHE A 124 2.20 7.08 -12.07
N ALA A 125 2.58 8.10 -12.84
CA ALA A 125 3.48 7.99 -13.98
C ALA A 125 4.97 8.11 -13.66
N GLU A 126 5.39 8.00 -12.40
CA GLU A 126 6.80 8.02 -12.03
C GLU A 126 7.37 6.64 -11.64
N HIS A 127 6.54 5.59 -11.69
CA HIS A 127 6.96 4.22 -11.45
C HIS A 127 6.89 3.38 -12.73
N ALA A 128 7.60 2.25 -12.77
CA ALA A 128 7.43 1.25 -13.84
C ALA A 128 6.09 0.50 -13.72
N ARG A 129 5.41 0.64 -12.58
CA ARG A 129 4.15 -0.01 -12.22
C ARG A 129 3.05 1.04 -12.06
N ALA A 130 1.85 0.73 -12.53
CA ALA A 130 0.68 1.55 -12.28
C ALA A 130 -0.06 1.05 -11.03
N PHE A 131 -0.32 1.93 -10.07
CA PHE A 131 -1.23 1.64 -8.97
C PHE A 131 -2.64 2.01 -9.41
N LEU A 132 -3.59 1.08 -9.35
CA LEU A 132 -4.97 1.28 -9.74
C LEU A 132 -5.86 1.13 -8.51
N GLU A 133 -6.43 2.23 -8.03
CA GLU A 133 -7.35 2.23 -6.91
C GLU A 133 -8.67 1.56 -7.29
N VAL A 134 -9.09 0.57 -6.49
CA VAL A 134 -10.35 -0.16 -6.68
C VAL A 134 -11.28 -0.06 -5.47
N GLN A 135 -10.74 0.38 -4.32
CA GLN A 135 -11.44 0.40 -3.04
C GLN A 135 -10.84 1.50 -2.14
N ASN A 136 -11.68 2.24 -1.40
CA ASN A 136 -11.24 3.25 -0.44
C ASN A 136 -12.08 3.21 0.84
N GLY A 137 -11.55 3.79 1.92
CA GLY A 137 -12.15 3.68 3.25
C GLY A 137 -12.16 2.24 3.77
N CYS A 138 -12.72 2.00 4.94
CA CYS A 138 -12.77 0.65 5.50
C CYS A 138 -13.87 0.59 6.54
N ASP A 139 -14.70 -0.45 6.52
CA ASP A 139 -15.72 -0.70 7.55
C ASP A 139 -15.18 -1.53 8.71
N HIS A 140 -14.03 -2.16 8.51
CA HIS A 140 -13.36 -2.89 9.56
C HIS A 140 -12.74 -1.93 10.58
N ARG A 141 -13.18 -2.04 11.84
CA ARG A 141 -12.79 -1.17 12.96
C ARG A 141 -11.70 -1.82 13.82
N CYS A 142 -10.53 -2.11 13.25
CA CYS A 142 -9.37 -2.56 14.02
C CYS A 142 -9.08 -1.58 15.17
N THR A 143 -8.75 -2.07 16.35
CA THR A 143 -8.63 -1.22 17.55
C THR A 143 -7.46 -0.23 17.49
N PHE A 144 -6.47 -0.45 16.63
CA PHE A 144 -5.32 0.43 16.42
C PHE A 144 -5.46 1.37 15.21
N CYS A 145 -6.44 1.16 14.33
CA CYS A 145 -6.45 1.77 13.02
C CYS A 145 -7.18 3.13 13.02
N ILE A 146 -6.47 4.19 12.62
CA ILE A 146 -7.05 5.53 12.46
C ILE A 146 -7.69 5.74 11.09
N ILE A 147 -7.43 4.85 10.12
CA ILE A 147 -7.81 5.04 8.72
C ILE A 147 -9.31 5.28 8.50
N PRO A 148 -10.25 4.62 9.20
CA PRO A 148 -11.68 4.94 9.04
C PRO A 148 -12.01 6.42 9.26
N TYR A 149 -11.31 7.09 10.19
CA TYR A 149 -11.50 8.52 10.46
C TYR A 149 -10.82 9.43 9.44
N GLY A 150 -9.89 8.90 8.65
CA GLY A 150 -9.22 9.62 7.57
C GLY A 150 -9.84 9.37 6.20
N ARG A 151 -10.48 8.22 5.97
CA ARG A 151 -10.96 7.79 4.65
C ARG A 151 -12.44 7.38 4.60
N GLY A 152 -13.12 7.34 5.74
CA GLY A 152 -14.53 6.99 5.83
C GLY A 152 -14.82 5.50 5.71
N ASN A 153 -16.09 5.18 5.47
CA ASN A 153 -16.59 3.82 5.27
C ASN A 153 -16.06 3.20 3.97
N SER A 154 -16.14 1.87 3.84
CA SER A 154 -15.71 1.19 2.62
C SER A 154 -16.54 1.66 1.43
N ARG A 155 -15.86 1.93 0.32
CA ARG A 155 -16.46 2.30 -0.96
C ARG A 155 -15.64 1.66 -2.09
N SER A 156 -16.31 1.10 -3.08
CA SER A 156 -15.70 0.32 -4.15
C SER A 156 -15.92 0.97 -5.51
N VAL A 157 -14.90 0.90 -6.37
CA VAL A 157 -15.00 1.42 -7.74
C VAL A 157 -15.71 0.40 -8.63
N PRO A 158 -16.78 0.75 -9.37
CA PRO A 158 -17.46 -0.20 -10.26
C PRO A 158 -16.51 -0.84 -11.27
N ALA A 159 -16.65 -2.15 -11.50
CA ALA A 159 -15.75 -2.93 -12.34
C ALA A 159 -15.53 -2.36 -13.76
N GLY A 160 -16.56 -1.73 -14.36
CA GLY A 160 -16.42 -1.08 -15.68
C GLY A 160 -15.37 0.03 -15.68
N ALA A 161 -15.39 0.91 -14.69
CA ALA A 161 -14.40 1.99 -14.55
C ALA A 161 -12.99 1.44 -14.28
N VAL A 162 -12.87 0.37 -13.49
CA VAL A 162 -11.59 -0.32 -13.25
C VAL A 162 -11.03 -0.89 -14.56
N ILE A 163 -11.87 -1.56 -15.36
CA ILE A 163 -11.49 -2.15 -16.65
C ILE A 163 -11.06 -1.07 -17.64
N ASP A 164 -11.86 0.00 -17.78
CA ASP A 164 -11.57 1.08 -18.74
C ASP A 164 -10.26 1.77 -18.40
N LYS A 165 -9.98 1.99 -17.10
CA LYS A 165 -8.68 2.54 -16.72
C LYS A 165 -7.54 1.56 -16.93
N ALA A 166 -7.72 0.29 -16.59
CA ALA A 166 -6.68 -0.70 -16.82
C ALA A 166 -6.28 -0.79 -18.29
N LYS A 167 -7.24 -0.68 -19.23
CA LYS A 167 -6.95 -0.54 -20.66
C LYS A 167 -6.10 0.68 -20.98
N GLN A 168 -6.49 1.86 -20.49
CA GLN A 168 -5.70 3.08 -20.67
C GLN A 168 -4.26 2.95 -20.16
N LEU A 169 -4.04 2.19 -19.08
CA LEU A 169 -2.72 1.94 -18.54
C LEU A 169 -1.91 0.96 -19.41
N VAL A 170 -2.54 -0.10 -19.89
CA VAL A 170 -1.89 -1.01 -20.84
C VAL A 170 -1.54 -0.26 -22.12
N ASP A 171 -2.45 0.55 -22.66
CA ASP A 171 -2.24 1.38 -23.86
C ASP A 171 -1.12 2.42 -23.66
N ALA A 172 -0.95 2.92 -22.43
CA ALA A 172 0.14 3.81 -22.04
C ALA A 172 1.49 3.08 -21.82
N GLY A 173 1.53 1.76 -21.99
CA GLY A 173 2.75 0.95 -21.92
C GLY A 173 3.14 0.47 -20.52
N TYR A 174 2.23 0.49 -19.53
CA TYR A 174 2.54 -0.07 -18.21
C TYR A 174 2.59 -1.60 -18.26
N GLY A 175 3.75 -2.17 -17.88
CA GLY A 175 3.98 -3.62 -17.85
C GLY A 175 3.37 -4.34 -16.64
N GLU A 176 2.93 -3.62 -15.61
CA GLU A 176 2.27 -4.21 -14.43
C GLU A 176 1.28 -3.22 -13.80
N ILE A 177 0.08 -3.72 -13.48
CA ILE A 177 -0.94 -3.01 -12.71
C ILE A 177 -1.04 -3.62 -11.32
N VAL A 178 -1.03 -2.77 -10.29
CA VAL A 178 -1.22 -3.15 -8.90
C VAL A 178 -2.58 -2.65 -8.41
N LEU A 179 -3.51 -3.56 -8.11
CA LEU A 179 -4.80 -3.18 -7.51
C LEU A 179 -4.58 -2.74 -6.07
N THR A 180 -4.95 -1.50 -5.78
CA THR A 180 -4.73 -0.86 -4.48
C THR A 180 -6.02 -0.39 -3.84
N GLY A 181 -5.99 -0.33 -2.52
CA GLY A 181 -7.07 0.18 -1.68
C GLY A 181 -6.66 0.19 -0.23
N VAL A 182 -7.60 0.48 0.67
CA VAL A 182 -7.36 0.42 2.11
C VAL A 182 -7.51 -1.01 2.62
N ASP A 183 -8.58 -1.68 2.22
CA ASP A 183 -8.87 -3.09 2.44
C ASP A 183 -9.47 -3.63 1.13
N VAL A 184 -8.60 -3.99 0.19
CA VAL A 184 -8.99 -4.40 -1.17
C VAL A 184 -9.92 -5.61 -1.16
N THR A 185 -9.77 -6.49 -0.16
CA THR A 185 -10.62 -7.64 0.06
C THR A 185 -12.05 -7.29 0.47
N SER A 186 -12.29 -6.09 1.01
CA SER A 186 -13.62 -5.55 1.30
C SER A 186 -14.27 -4.88 0.06
N TYR A 187 -13.78 -5.17 -1.15
CA TYR A 187 -14.38 -4.71 -2.39
C TYR A 187 -15.75 -5.34 -2.61
N GLY A 188 -16.74 -4.51 -2.95
CA GLY A 188 -17.99 -4.93 -3.57
C GLY A 188 -19.28 -4.92 -2.74
N PRO A 189 -19.29 -5.08 -1.40
CA PRO A 189 -20.54 -5.07 -0.63
C PRO A 189 -21.44 -3.86 -0.87
N ASP A 190 -20.86 -2.71 -1.22
CA ASP A 190 -21.54 -1.45 -1.53
C ASP A 190 -22.03 -1.34 -2.98
N LEU A 191 -21.69 -2.29 -3.86
CA LEU A 191 -22.07 -2.29 -5.27
C LEU A 191 -23.27 -3.22 -5.55
N PRO A 192 -24.05 -2.95 -6.62
CA PRO A 192 -25.15 -3.83 -7.03
C PRO A 192 -24.69 -5.27 -7.28
N GLY A 193 -25.35 -6.22 -6.64
CA GLY A 193 -25.02 -7.66 -6.72
C GLY A 193 -23.83 -8.09 -5.85
N SER A 194 -23.26 -7.18 -5.05
CA SER A 194 -22.20 -7.43 -4.07
C SER A 194 -21.03 -8.28 -4.61
N PRO A 195 -20.40 -7.87 -5.73
CA PRO A 195 -19.39 -8.69 -6.38
C PRO A 195 -18.11 -8.81 -5.55
N SER A 196 -17.50 -9.99 -5.46
CA SER A 196 -16.25 -10.15 -4.71
C SER A 196 -15.04 -9.57 -5.45
N LEU A 197 -13.91 -9.40 -4.74
CA LEU A 197 -12.63 -9.07 -5.36
C LEU A 197 -12.22 -10.11 -6.41
N GLY A 198 -12.46 -11.41 -6.16
CA GLY A 198 -12.21 -12.47 -7.13
C GLY A 198 -12.98 -12.26 -8.44
N GLN A 199 -14.23 -11.80 -8.37
CA GLN A 199 -15.02 -11.46 -9.56
C GLN A 199 -14.50 -10.21 -10.28
N LEU A 200 -14.02 -9.19 -9.56
CA LEU A 200 -13.38 -8.04 -10.18
C LEU A 200 -12.13 -8.45 -10.96
N VAL A 201 -11.24 -9.22 -10.33
CA VAL A 201 -9.98 -9.68 -10.93
C VAL A 201 -10.25 -10.53 -12.17
N GLU A 202 -11.18 -11.48 -12.09
CA GLU A 202 -11.56 -12.31 -13.24
C GLU A 202 -12.09 -11.45 -14.42
N ARG A 203 -12.99 -10.51 -14.14
CA ARG A 203 -13.53 -9.60 -15.17
C ARG A 203 -12.44 -8.74 -15.78
N LEU A 204 -11.53 -8.21 -14.96
CA LEU A 204 -10.40 -7.40 -15.42
C LEU A 204 -9.52 -8.19 -16.39
N LEU A 205 -9.10 -9.39 -15.99
CA LEU A 205 -8.26 -10.27 -16.80
C LEU A 205 -8.94 -10.74 -18.08
N ARG A 206 -10.27 -10.91 -18.07
CA ARG A 206 -11.06 -11.27 -19.25
C ARG A 206 -11.19 -10.11 -20.23
N HIS A 207 -11.40 -8.90 -19.73
CA HIS A 207 -11.70 -7.72 -20.56
C HIS A 207 -10.47 -6.87 -20.91
N VAL A 208 -9.31 -7.19 -20.35
CA VAL A 208 -8.00 -6.61 -20.66
C VAL A 208 -7.00 -7.74 -20.96
N PRO A 209 -7.17 -8.45 -22.10
CA PRO A 209 -6.35 -9.63 -22.42
C PRO A 209 -4.85 -9.31 -22.52
N ASP A 210 -4.51 -8.11 -22.98
CA ASP A 210 -3.13 -7.66 -23.18
C ASP A 210 -2.42 -7.21 -21.89
N LEU A 211 -3.10 -7.26 -20.73
CA LEU A 211 -2.50 -6.94 -19.44
C LEU A 211 -1.37 -7.95 -19.11
N PRO A 212 -0.09 -7.54 -19.05
CA PRO A 212 1.00 -8.50 -18.89
C PRO A 212 1.09 -9.05 -17.47
N ARG A 213 0.93 -8.17 -16.47
CA ARG A 213 1.05 -8.51 -15.05
C ARG A 213 0.01 -7.77 -14.22
N LEU A 214 -0.63 -8.51 -13.33
CA LEU A 214 -1.54 -8.01 -12.32
C LEU A 214 -1.01 -8.41 -10.94
N ARG A 215 -0.99 -7.47 -10.01
CA ARG A 215 -0.61 -7.71 -8.61
C ARG A 215 -1.67 -7.13 -7.69
N LEU A 216 -1.83 -7.76 -6.53
CA LEU A 216 -2.62 -7.20 -5.44
C LEU A 216 -1.71 -6.48 -4.45
N SER A 217 -2.20 -5.36 -3.93
CA SER A 217 -1.63 -4.78 -2.71
C SER A 217 -1.96 -5.65 -1.48
N SER A 218 -1.87 -5.09 -0.27
CA SER A 218 -2.14 -5.87 0.94
C SER A 218 -3.59 -6.32 1.01
N ILE A 219 -3.82 -7.58 1.37
CA ILE A 219 -5.17 -8.16 1.55
C ILE A 219 -5.33 -8.83 2.92
N ASP A 220 -6.58 -9.10 3.31
CA ASP A 220 -6.90 -9.91 4.48
C ASP A 220 -7.04 -11.39 4.07
N SER A 221 -6.29 -12.28 4.73
CA SER A 221 -6.22 -13.70 4.37
C SER A 221 -7.57 -14.43 4.42
N VAL A 222 -8.45 -14.01 5.33
CA VAL A 222 -9.74 -14.68 5.55
C VAL A 222 -10.78 -14.35 4.47
N GLU A 223 -10.56 -13.27 3.71
CA GLU A 223 -11.46 -12.78 2.68
C GLU A 223 -11.06 -13.28 1.27
N ILE A 224 -10.08 -14.19 1.20
CA ILE A 224 -9.70 -14.85 -0.06
C ILE A 224 -10.76 -15.92 -0.35
N ASP A 225 -11.72 -15.58 -1.21
CA ASP A 225 -12.69 -16.54 -1.73
C ASP A 225 -12.03 -17.56 -2.68
N GLU A 226 -12.74 -18.65 -2.97
CA GLU A 226 -12.24 -19.71 -3.86
C GLU A 226 -11.88 -19.21 -5.25
N ARG A 227 -12.64 -18.23 -5.76
CA ARG A 227 -12.38 -17.63 -7.08
C ARG A 227 -11.04 -16.89 -7.10
N LEU A 228 -10.79 -16.07 -6.10
CA LEU A 228 -9.54 -15.34 -5.94
C LEU A 228 -8.38 -16.29 -5.68
N PHE A 229 -8.59 -17.33 -4.87
CA PHE A 229 -7.61 -18.38 -4.66
C PHE A 229 -7.20 -19.03 -5.98
N ASP A 230 -8.16 -19.46 -6.80
CA ASP A 230 -7.90 -20.12 -8.08
C ASP A 230 -7.11 -19.20 -9.04
N LEU A 231 -7.44 -17.91 -9.05
CA LEU A 231 -6.70 -16.91 -9.83
C LEU A 231 -5.27 -16.73 -9.31
N ILE A 232 -5.07 -16.61 -7.99
CA ILE A 232 -3.73 -16.50 -7.39
C ILE A 232 -2.90 -17.75 -7.68
N ALA A 233 -3.52 -18.92 -7.63
CA ALA A 233 -2.84 -20.20 -7.80
C ALA A 233 -2.47 -20.49 -9.26
N HIS A 234 -3.35 -20.16 -10.22
CA HIS A 234 -3.25 -20.71 -11.58
C HIS A 234 -3.20 -19.69 -12.71
N GLU A 235 -3.57 -18.42 -12.50
CA GLU A 235 -3.50 -17.40 -13.57
C GLU A 235 -2.06 -16.86 -13.71
N PRO A 236 -1.39 -17.05 -14.86
CA PRO A 236 0.00 -16.60 -15.04
C PRO A 236 0.17 -15.08 -14.94
N ARG A 237 -0.84 -14.31 -15.38
CA ARG A 237 -0.79 -12.83 -15.28
C ARG A 237 -0.91 -12.36 -13.82
N MET A 238 -1.46 -13.16 -12.93
CA MET A 238 -1.46 -12.84 -11.50
C MET A 238 -0.06 -13.12 -10.95
N MET A 239 0.57 -12.11 -10.37
CA MET A 239 1.95 -12.24 -9.90
C MET A 239 2.07 -13.14 -8.65
N PRO A 240 3.08 -14.01 -8.56
CA PRO A 240 3.32 -14.96 -7.47
C PRO A 240 3.84 -14.24 -6.21
N HIS A 241 3.05 -13.33 -5.68
CA HIS A 241 3.37 -12.56 -4.48
C HIS A 241 2.07 -12.21 -3.76
N LEU A 242 1.98 -12.62 -2.50
CA LEU A 242 0.83 -12.38 -1.66
C LEU A 242 1.24 -11.60 -0.41
N HIS A 243 0.74 -10.37 -0.27
CA HIS A 243 1.00 -9.54 0.91
C HIS A 243 -0.19 -9.58 1.85
N LEU A 244 0.02 -10.13 3.05
CA LEU A 244 -1.05 -10.40 4.01
C LEU A 244 -1.02 -9.43 5.20
N SER A 245 -2.17 -8.88 5.53
CA SER A 245 -2.36 -7.98 6.67
C SER A 245 -2.46 -8.75 8.01
N LEU A 246 -1.44 -9.54 8.35
CA LEU A 246 -1.47 -10.47 9.49
C LEU A 246 -1.49 -9.79 10.86
N GLN A 247 -0.80 -8.65 10.99
CA GLN A 247 -0.65 -7.80 12.19
C GLN A 247 0.07 -8.44 13.39
N ALA A 248 -0.25 -9.67 13.77
CA ALA A 248 0.38 -10.39 14.88
C ALA A 248 0.28 -11.91 14.69
N GLY A 249 1.06 -12.68 15.45
CA GLY A 249 1.02 -14.14 15.44
C GLY A 249 0.41 -14.78 16.68
N ASP A 250 -0.22 -13.99 17.55
CA ASP A 250 -0.86 -14.47 18.78
C ASP A 250 -2.38 -14.19 18.77
N ASP A 251 -3.18 -15.21 19.08
CA ASP A 251 -4.64 -15.12 18.99
C ASP A 251 -5.25 -14.14 20.01
N MET A 252 -4.64 -13.96 21.19
CA MET A 252 -5.11 -12.96 22.15
C MET A 252 -4.85 -11.54 21.65
N ILE A 253 -3.67 -11.31 21.05
CA ILE A 253 -3.35 -10.02 20.42
C ILE A 253 -4.23 -9.76 19.20
N LEU A 254 -4.41 -10.74 18.31
CA LEU A 254 -5.31 -10.64 17.16
C LEU A 254 -6.74 -10.31 17.59
N LYS A 255 -7.25 -10.96 18.64
CA LYS A 255 -8.57 -10.67 19.23
C LYS A 255 -8.63 -9.24 19.77
N ARG A 256 -7.62 -8.75 20.50
CA ARG A 256 -7.55 -7.37 21.01
C ARG A 256 -7.39 -6.34 19.90
N MET A 257 -6.73 -6.70 18.80
CA MET A 257 -6.66 -5.92 17.56
C MET A 257 -8.00 -5.88 16.80
N LYS A 258 -8.93 -6.80 17.15
CA LYS A 258 -10.20 -7.05 16.46
C LYS A 258 -10.00 -7.61 15.04
N ARG A 259 -9.01 -8.49 14.85
CA ARG A 259 -8.77 -9.17 13.57
C ARG A 259 -9.86 -10.22 13.28
N ARG A 260 -10.06 -10.49 11.99
CA ARG A 260 -11.03 -11.49 11.48
C ARG A 260 -10.45 -12.90 11.39
N HIS A 261 -9.15 -13.04 11.63
CA HIS A 261 -8.40 -14.28 11.50
C HIS A 261 -7.68 -14.64 12.80
N ALA A 262 -7.51 -15.94 13.03
CA ALA A 262 -6.58 -16.48 14.01
C ALA A 262 -5.24 -16.82 13.34
N ARG A 263 -4.21 -17.11 14.15
CA ARG A 263 -2.89 -17.55 13.68
C ARG A 263 -2.98 -18.77 12.76
N ALA A 264 -3.79 -19.76 13.15
CA ALA A 264 -3.95 -20.99 12.39
C ALA A 264 -4.58 -20.76 11.01
N ASP A 265 -5.43 -19.73 10.85
CA ASP A 265 -6.03 -19.40 9.56
C ASP A 265 -4.99 -18.83 8.58
N ALA A 266 -4.09 -17.97 9.09
CA ALA A 266 -2.97 -17.44 8.33
C ALA A 266 -2.02 -18.55 7.84
N MET A 267 -1.69 -19.51 8.71
CA MET A 267 -0.85 -20.65 8.33
C MET A 267 -1.52 -21.51 7.25
N ARG A 268 -2.81 -21.82 7.44
CA ARG A 268 -3.56 -22.68 6.51
C ARG A 268 -3.64 -22.10 5.11
N ILE A 269 -3.89 -20.79 4.98
CA ILE A 269 -3.95 -20.16 3.66
C ILE A 269 -2.57 -20.12 2.99
N VAL A 270 -1.51 -19.88 3.76
CA VAL A 270 -0.13 -19.85 3.25
C VAL A 270 0.30 -21.24 2.78
N GLU A 271 0.03 -22.27 3.57
CA GLU A 271 0.29 -23.66 3.20
C GLU A 271 -0.44 -24.03 1.91
N ARG A 272 -1.75 -23.73 1.85
CA ARG A 272 -2.59 -24.02 0.70
C ARG A 272 -2.11 -23.33 -0.58
N VAL A 273 -1.76 -22.04 -0.50
CA VAL A 273 -1.32 -21.28 -1.69
C VAL A 273 0.07 -21.72 -2.15
N LYS A 274 0.98 -22.05 -1.23
CA LYS A 274 2.32 -22.56 -1.58
C LYS A 274 2.27 -23.97 -2.17
N ALA A 275 1.34 -24.81 -1.72
CA ALA A 275 1.11 -26.12 -2.31
C ALA A 275 0.62 -26.01 -3.76
N ALA A 276 -0.27 -25.05 -4.04
CA ALA A 276 -0.81 -24.82 -5.38
C ALA A 276 0.16 -24.04 -6.30
N ARG A 277 0.95 -23.12 -5.73
CA ARG A 277 1.88 -22.24 -6.46
C ARG A 277 3.22 -22.10 -5.72
N PRO A 278 4.15 -23.05 -5.90
CA PRO A 278 5.38 -23.12 -5.10
C PRO A 278 6.34 -21.91 -5.20
N ASP A 279 6.26 -21.15 -6.29
CA ASP A 279 7.07 -19.95 -6.53
C ASP A 279 6.53 -18.69 -5.83
N ILE A 280 5.35 -18.78 -5.18
CA ILE A 280 4.74 -17.65 -4.49
C ILE A 280 5.55 -17.18 -3.28
N SER A 281 5.83 -15.87 -3.23
CA SER A 281 6.43 -15.22 -2.07
C SER A 281 5.35 -14.66 -1.15
N ILE A 282 5.61 -14.69 0.16
CA ILE A 282 4.70 -14.17 1.18
C ILE A 282 5.30 -12.90 1.78
N GLY A 283 4.54 -11.83 1.70
CA GLY A 283 4.75 -10.61 2.46
C GLY A 283 3.74 -10.49 3.58
N ALA A 284 4.09 -9.74 4.63
CA ALA A 284 3.15 -9.47 5.70
C ALA A 284 3.39 -8.14 6.39
N ASP A 285 2.31 -7.50 6.84
CA ASP A 285 2.38 -6.41 7.80
C ASP A 285 2.29 -6.97 9.23
N ILE A 286 3.25 -6.63 10.10
CA ILE A 286 3.28 -7.06 11.50
C ILE A 286 3.52 -5.84 12.39
N ILE A 287 2.72 -5.71 13.46
CA ILE A 287 2.84 -4.67 14.47
C ILE A 287 3.54 -5.24 15.69
N ALA A 288 4.71 -4.71 16.02
CA ALA A 288 5.46 -5.09 17.22
C ALA A 288 4.99 -4.29 18.44
N GLY A 289 4.84 -4.95 19.59
CA GLY A 289 4.59 -4.27 20.86
C GLY A 289 3.21 -3.65 20.94
N PHE A 290 2.19 -4.34 20.42
CA PHE A 290 0.80 -3.94 20.62
C PHE A 290 0.49 -3.85 22.14
N PRO A 291 -0.40 -2.95 22.58
CA PRO A 291 -0.74 -2.84 24.00
C PRO A 291 -1.09 -4.19 24.61
N THR A 292 -0.63 -4.46 25.83
CA THR A 292 -0.81 -5.72 26.58
C THR A 292 -0.08 -6.97 26.03
N GLU A 293 0.80 -6.83 25.04
CA GLU A 293 1.64 -7.92 24.53
C GLU A 293 2.72 -8.33 25.54
N ASP A 294 2.67 -9.58 26.02
CA ASP A 294 3.74 -10.16 26.85
C ASP A 294 4.78 -10.91 26.00
N ASP A 295 5.77 -11.51 26.66
CA ASP A 295 6.88 -12.18 25.97
C ASP A 295 6.45 -13.46 25.23
N ALA A 296 5.44 -14.19 25.73
CA ALA A 296 4.93 -15.38 25.08
C ALA A 296 4.14 -15.00 23.81
N MET A 297 3.30 -13.97 23.89
CA MET A 297 2.56 -13.43 22.75
C MET A 297 3.52 -12.88 21.67
N PHE A 298 4.60 -12.23 22.08
CA PHE A 298 5.63 -11.78 21.17
C PHE A 298 6.37 -12.96 20.52
N ALA A 299 6.74 -13.99 21.28
CA ALA A 299 7.38 -15.19 20.75
C ALA A 299 6.52 -15.88 19.67
N ASN A 300 5.21 -15.92 19.84
CA ASN A 300 4.28 -16.44 18.83
C ASN A 300 4.29 -15.62 17.53
N SER A 301 4.40 -14.29 17.64
CA SER A 301 4.54 -13.37 16.49
C SER A 301 5.89 -13.51 15.78
N LEU A 302 6.96 -13.75 16.53
CA LEU A 302 8.28 -14.04 15.98
C LEU A 302 8.28 -15.38 15.21
N ALA A 303 7.69 -16.42 15.80
CA ALA A 303 7.57 -17.73 15.16
C ALA A 303 6.73 -17.70 13.87
N LEU A 304 5.72 -16.82 13.79
CA LEU A 304 4.89 -16.66 12.59
C LEU A 304 5.70 -16.37 11.32
N ILE A 305 6.84 -15.67 11.45
CA ILE A 305 7.71 -15.35 10.30
C ILE A 305 8.18 -16.62 9.59
N ALA A 306 8.65 -17.60 10.36
CA ALA A 306 9.10 -18.88 9.82
C ALA A 306 7.91 -19.73 9.38
N ASP A 307 6.86 -19.82 10.21
CA ASP A 307 5.69 -20.66 9.95
C ASP A 307 4.94 -20.28 8.67
N CYS A 308 4.97 -19.00 8.27
CA CYS A 308 4.35 -18.50 7.05
C CYS A 308 5.37 -18.17 5.93
N ASP A 309 6.65 -18.52 6.09
CA ASP A 309 7.73 -18.21 5.13
C ASP A 309 7.68 -16.74 4.65
N ILE A 310 7.59 -15.82 5.62
CA ILE A 310 7.43 -14.39 5.38
C ILE A 310 8.77 -13.80 4.96
N VAL A 311 8.92 -13.50 3.68
CA VAL A 311 10.14 -12.96 3.07
C VAL A 311 10.05 -11.46 2.80
N HIS A 312 8.84 -10.90 2.74
CA HIS A 312 8.60 -9.46 2.61
C HIS A 312 7.90 -8.90 3.86
N GLY A 313 8.61 -8.92 5.00
CA GLY A 313 8.07 -8.45 6.27
C GLY A 313 8.12 -6.92 6.42
N HIS A 314 6.95 -6.29 6.55
CA HIS A 314 6.82 -4.91 6.95
C HIS A 314 6.53 -4.82 8.45
N ILE A 315 7.57 -4.47 9.21
CA ILE A 315 7.50 -4.43 10.68
C ILE A 315 7.28 -3.00 11.17
N PHE A 316 6.10 -2.78 11.76
CA PHE A 316 5.70 -1.50 12.34
C PHE A 316 5.79 -1.56 13.87
N PRO A 317 6.59 -0.69 14.51
CA PRO A 317 6.45 -0.46 15.95
C PRO A 317 5.05 0.09 16.22
N TYR A 318 4.34 -0.42 17.24
CA TYR A 318 3.04 0.12 17.60
C TYR A 318 3.14 1.64 17.88
N SER A 319 2.25 2.39 17.23
CA SER A 319 2.16 3.85 17.35
C SER A 319 0.75 4.20 17.84
N PRO A 320 0.57 4.62 19.10
CA PRO A 320 -0.75 4.98 19.59
C PRO A 320 -1.32 6.15 18.78
N ARG A 321 -2.59 6.04 18.41
CA ARG A 321 -3.32 7.08 17.68
C ARG A 321 -4.47 7.60 18.53
N THR A 322 -4.51 8.91 18.75
CA THR A 322 -5.60 9.56 19.49
C THR A 322 -6.96 9.16 18.91
N GLY A 323 -7.92 8.82 19.77
CA GLY A 323 -9.26 8.37 19.37
C GLY A 323 -9.40 6.86 19.14
N THR A 324 -8.31 6.13 18.92
CA THR A 324 -8.35 4.67 18.72
C THR A 324 -8.55 3.91 20.03
N PRO A 325 -9.29 2.78 20.05
CA PRO A 325 -9.45 1.97 21.26
C PRO A 325 -8.13 1.46 21.86
N ALA A 326 -7.17 1.05 21.04
CA ALA A 326 -5.88 0.53 21.48
C ALA A 326 -5.05 1.59 22.23
N ALA A 327 -5.21 2.87 21.91
CA ALA A 327 -4.52 3.95 22.63
C ALA A 327 -4.97 4.09 24.10
N ARG A 328 -6.11 3.50 24.48
CA ARG A 328 -6.62 3.48 25.87
C ARG A 328 -6.24 2.23 26.65
N MET A 329 -5.63 1.24 26.00
CA MET A 329 -5.18 0.00 26.65
C MET A 329 -3.87 0.23 27.44
N PRO A 330 -3.50 -0.65 28.38
CA PRO A 330 -2.19 -0.61 29.03
C PRO A 330 -1.05 -0.73 28.01
N GLN A 331 -0.25 0.32 27.90
CA GLN A 331 0.82 0.45 26.92
C GLN A 331 2.09 -0.26 27.38
N LEU A 332 2.88 -0.73 26.41
CA LEU A 332 4.26 -1.12 26.65
C LEU A 332 5.17 0.12 26.61
N ASP A 333 6.31 0.04 27.27
CA ASP A 333 7.33 1.08 27.15
C ASP A 333 7.96 1.07 25.74
N ARG A 334 8.46 2.24 25.32
CA ARG A 334 9.00 2.42 23.96
C ARG A 334 10.24 1.59 23.69
N ALA A 335 11.05 1.27 24.70
CA ALA A 335 12.27 0.50 24.52
C ALA A 335 11.93 -0.96 24.18
N THR A 336 10.96 -1.55 24.88
CA THR A 336 10.44 -2.89 24.60
C THR A 336 9.86 -2.98 23.19
N ILE A 337 8.99 -2.03 22.80
CA ILE A 337 8.41 -1.98 21.45
C ILE A 337 9.51 -1.92 20.38
N LYS A 338 10.54 -1.08 20.59
CA LYS A 338 11.66 -0.92 19.64
C LYS A 338 12.51 -2.20 19.55
N ALA A 339 12.80 -2.85 20.68
CA ALA A 339 13.56 -4.09 20.72
C ALA A 339 12.82 -5.23 19.99
N ARG A 340 11.52 -5.40 20.26
CA ARG A 340 10.67 -6.39 19.57
C ARG A 340 10.58 -6.15 18.07
N ALA A 341 10.43 -4.88 17.66
CA ALA A 341 10.44 -4.52 16.24
C ALA A 341 11.80 -4.81 15.56
N ALA A 342 12.92 -4.70 16.28
CA ALA A 342 14.24 -5.07 15.73
C ALA A 342 14.32 -6.58 15.52
N LEU A 343 13.97 -7.37 16.53
CA LEU A 343 13.98 -8.84 16.45
C LEU A 343 13.12 -9.38 15.29
N LEU A 344 11.92 -8.84 15.09
CA LEU A 344 11.06 -9.22 13.96
C LEU A 344 11.70 -8.86 12.60
N ARG A 345 12.37 -7.70 12.49
CA ARG A 345 13.07 -7.32 11.25
C ARG A 345 14.26 -8.22 10.97
N ASP A 346 15.01 -8.59 12.00
CA ASP A 346 16.15 -9.49 11.87
C ASP A 346 15.69 -10.88 11.40
N ALA A 347 14.61 -11.41 11.99
CA ALA A 347 14.00 -12.67 11.56
C ALA A 347 13.49 -12.62 10.11
N CYS A 348 12.77 -11.55 9.72
CA CYS A 348 12.34 -11.38 8.32
C CYS A 348 13.54 -11.24 7.36
N THR A 349 14.62 -10.57 7.78
CA THR A 349 15.83 -10.43 6.96
C THR A 349 16.49 -11.78 6.74
N ALA A 350 16.64 -12.58 7.80
CA ALA A 350 17.17 -13.94 7.69
C ALA A 350 16.33 -14.83 6.77
N GLN A 351 15.00 -14.80 6.92
CA GLN A 351 14.07 -15.55 6.06
C GLN A 351 14.20 -15.12 4.59
N ARG A 352 14.26 -13.80 4.36
CA ARG A 352 14.39 -13.22 3.03
C ARG A 352 15.73 -13.59 2.38
N ASP A 353 16.84 -13.48 3.10
CA ASP A 353 18.17 -13.76 2.55
C ASP A 353 18.31 -15.23 2.18
N ALA A 354 17.78 -16.15 3.00
CA ALA A 354 17.70 -17.57 2.68
C ALA A 354 16.85 -17.84 1.43
N TRP A 355 15.71 -17.16 1.28
CA TRP A 355 14.87 -17.26 0.08
C TRP A 355 15.57 -16.71 -1.18
N LEU A 356 16.18 -15.52 -1.11
CA LEU A 356 16.91 -14.92 -2.23
C LEU A 356 18.08 -15.79 -2.69
N ALA A 357 18.81 -16.42 -1.75
CA ALA A 357 19.89 -17.34 -2.07
C ALA A 357 19.41 -18.52 -2.94
N ARG A 358 18.18 -19.01 -2.75
CA ARG A 358 17.57 -20.07 -3.59
C ARG A 358 17.28 -19.62 -5.03
N LEU A 359 17.17 -18.31 -5.27
CA LEU A 359 16.92 -17.76 -6.61
C LEU A 359 18.22 -17.59 -7.42
N VAL A 360 19.40 -17.68 -6.79
CA VAL A 360 20.69 -17.62 -7.50
C VAL A 360 20.82 -18.81 -8.46
N GLY A 361 21.22 -18.53 -9.70
CA GLY A 361 21.34 -19.51 -10.78
C GLY A 361 20.05 -19.76 -11.57
N THR A 362 18.91 -19.25 -11.12
CA THR A 362 17.62 -19.38 -11.82
C THR A 362 17.45 -18.33 -12.93
N ARG A 363 16.50 -18.56 -13.84
CA ARG A 363 16.00 -17.54 -14.78
C ARG A 363 14.77 -16.88 -14.18
N GLN A 364 14.72 -15.56 -14.20
CA GLN A 364 13.64 -14.74 -13.65
C GLN A 364 13.08 -13.81 -14.72
N SER A 365 11.76 -13.59 -14.69
CA SER A 365 11.09 -12.57 -15.50
C SER A 365 11.03 -11.28 -14.69
N VAL A 366 11.73 -10.22 -15.12
CA VAL A 366 11.99 -9.02 -14.31
C VAL A 366 11.36 -7.80 -14.97
N LEU A 367 10.52 -7.08 -14.22
CA LEU A 367 10.05 -5.75 -14.61
C LEU A 367 11.13 -4.73 -14.25
N VAL A 368 11.69 -4.07 -15.26
CA VAL A 368 12.76 -3.08 -15.12
C VAL A 368 12.17 -1.75 -14.62
N GLU A 369 12.75 -1.20 -13.56
CA GLU A 369 12.39 0.12 -13.05
C GLU A 369 12.85 1.24 -13.98
N ARG A 370 12.32 2.45 -13.78
CA ARG A 370 12.62 3.60 -14.65
C ARG A 370 14.11 3.98 -14.76
N ASN A 371 14.91 3.60 -13.76
CA ASN A 371 16.35 3.84 -13.77
C ASN A 371 17.15 2.88 -14.68
N GLY A 372 16.51 1.84 -15.23
CA GLY A 372 17.15 0.83 -16.08
C GLY A 372 18.15 -0.09 -15.38
N LEU A 373 18.44 0.11 -14.10
CA LEU A 373 19.49 -0.59 -13.34
C LEU A 373 18.95 -1.50 -12.25
N SER A 374 17.68 -1.35 -11.90
CA SER A 374 16.98 -2.19 -10.94
C SER A 374 15.67 -2.69 -11.51
N GLY A 375 15.13 -3.75 -10.93
CA GLY A 375 13.86 -4.34 -11.31
C GLY A 375 13.30 -5.22 -10.20
N HIS A 376 12.11 -5.77 -10.45
CA HIS A 376 11.51 -6.76 -9.58
C HIS A 376 11.10 -7.99 -10.39
N ALA A 377 11.48 -9.18 -9.88
CA ALA A 377 10.97 -10.43 -10.41
C ALA A 377 9.47 -10.58 -10.15
N GLU A 378 8.82 -11.57 -10.77
CA GLU A 378 7.37 -11.83 -10.61
C GLU A 378 6.97 -12.00 -9.14
N ASN A 379 7.77 -12.75 -8.38
CA ASN A 379 7.63 -12.96 -6.93
C ASN A 379 8.13 -11.80 -6.07
N PHE A 380 8.32 -10.62 -6.69
CA PHE A 380 8.74 -9.39 -6.06
C PHE A 380 10.16 -9.39 -5.47
N ALA A 381 11.01 -10.36 -5.85
CA ALA A 381 12.42 -10.33 -5.49
C ALA A 381 13.11 -9.11 -6.14
N PRO A 382 13.86 -8.30 -5.37
CA PRO A 382 14.61 -7.17 -5.91
C PRO A 382 15.76 -7.67 -6.77
N VAL A 383 15.89 -7.10 -7.97
CA VAL A 383 16.94 -7.41 -8.95
C VAL A 383 17.72 -6.15 -9.28
N ARG A 384 19.04 -6.27 -9.38
CA ARG A 384 19.95 -5.26 -9.92
C ARG A 384 20.63 -5.81 -11.16
N PHE A 385 20.67 -4.99 -12.20
CA PHE A 385 21.35 -5.33 -13.45
C PHE A 385 22.76 -4.78 -13.45
N THR A 386 23.70 -5.55 -13.99
CA THR A 386 25.09 -5.10 -14.19
C THR A 386 25.24 -4.12 -15.36
N THR A 387 24.27 -4.12 -16.27
CA THR A 387 24.18 -3.22 -17.42
C THR A 387 22.78 -2.60 -17.49
N PRO A 388 22.64 -1.33 -17.91
CA PRO A 388 21.33 -0.73 -18.12
C PRO A 388 20.45 -1.57 -19.04
N GLN A 389 19.19 -1.76 -18.64
CA GLN A 389 18.14 -2.42 -19.38
C GLN A 389 17.09 -1.39 -19.84
N PRO A 390 16.29 -1.69 -20.88
CA PRO A 390 15.21 -0.80 -21.29
C PRO A 390 14.24 -0.52 -20.12
N PRO A 391 14.03 0.75 -19.74
CA PRO A 391 13.15 1.09 -18.62
C PRO A 391 11.70 0.65 -18.86
N SER A 392 11.01 0.26 -17.80
CA SER A 392 9.59 -0.13 -17.83
C SER A 392 9.24 -1.32 -18.73
N THR A 393 10.23 -2.13 -19.13
CA THR A 393 10.00 -3.38 -19.89
C THR A 393 10.13 -4.61 -19.01
N ILE A 394 9.57 -5.73 -19.46
CA ILE A 394 9.77 -7.04 -18.85
C ILE A 394 10.89 -7.77 -19.61
N VAL A 395 11.94 -8.18 -18.91
CA VAL A 395 13.09 -8.89 -19.48
C VAL A 395 13.30 -10.23 -18.79
N ALA A 396 13.74 -11.23 -19.55
CA ALA A 396 14.23 -12.48 -18.97
C ALA A 396 15.69 -12.28 -18.53
N ALA A 397 15.99 -12.62 -17.27
CA ALA A 397 17.31 -12.40 -16.71
C ALA A 397 17.80 -13.66 -15.97
N ARG A 398 19.10 -13.96 -16.08
CA ARG A 398 19.72 -15.04 -15.30
C ARG A 398 20.32 -14.43 -14.04
N ILE A 399 19.93 -14.96 -12.88
CA ILE A 399 20.47 -14.50 -11.61
C ILE A 399 21.85 -15.12 -11.40
N SER A 400 22.88 -14.26 -11.30
CA SER A 400 24.28 -14.68 -11.13
C SER A 400 24.76 -14.61 -9.69
N GLY A 401 24.09 -13.83 -8.83
CA GLY A 401 24.50 -13.68 -7.44
C GLY A 401 23.49 -12.93 -6.58
N LEU A 402 23.89 -12.66 -5.34
CA LEU A 402 23.14 -11.89 -4.34
C LEU A 402 24.11 -10.92 -3.66
N GLU A 403 23.78 -9.64 -3.65
CA GLU A 403 24.61 -8.59 -3.03
C GLU A 403 23.71 -7.57 -2.32
N ASN A 404 24.02 -7.25 -1.06
CA ASN A 404 23.32 -6.22 -0.28
C ASN A 404 21.77 -6.38 -0.29
N GLY A 405 21.28 -7.62 -0.22
CA GLY A 405 19.84 -7.93 -0.20
C GLY A 405 19.13 -7.79 -1.56
N ALA A 406 19.87 -7.69 -2.66
CA ALA A 406 19.32 -7.72 -4.02
C ALA A 406 20.00 -8.79 -4.89
N LEU A 407 19.21 -9.42 -5.77
CA LEU A 407 19.72 -10.37 -6.75
C LEU A 407 20.50 -9.63 -7.84
N ILE A 408 21.66 -10.14 -8.23
CA ILE A 408 22.42 -9.62 -9.36
C ILE A 408 22.06 -10.42 -10.60
N ALA A 409 21.70 -9.73 -11.67
CA ALA A 409 21.28 -10.35 -12.91
C ALA A 409 22.06 -9.84 -14.11
N GLN A 410 22.24 -10.75 -15.07
CA GLN A 410 22.67 -10.47 -16.43
C GLN A 410 21.51 -10.80 -17.37
N GLU A 411 21.41 -10.06 -18.48
CA GLU A 411 20.39 -10.34 -19.50
C GLU A 411 20.55 -11.77 -19.99
N ALA A 412 19.43 -12.51 -20.02
CA ALA A 412 19.47 -13.89 -20.45
C ALA A 412 19.47 -13.91 -21.98
N GLN A 413 20.60 -14.31 -22.57
CA GLN A 413 20.69 -14.67 -24.00
C GLN A 413 19.58 -15.64 -24.40
#